data_AF-A0A8S3H4S5-F1
#
_entry.id   AF-A0A8S3H4S5-F1
#
_cell.length_a   1.000
_cell.length_b   1.000
_cell.length_c   1.000
_cell.angle_alpha   90.00
_cell.angle_beta   90.00
_cell.angle_gamma   90.00
#
_symmetry.space_group_name_H-M   'P 1'
#
loop_
_entity.id
_entity.type
_entity.pdbx_description
1 polymer ?
#
loop_
_entity_poly.entity_id
_entity_poly.type
_entity_poly.pdbx_seq_one_letter_code
_entity_poly.pdbx_strand_id
1 'polypeptide(L)'
;LDALMKCGDVAHAEALFYSSKEKVLSSFGAMMKGYVDNNLPEKAIDLFNEVENPDDVHTLLLFNSCAQLKTKEALDLVKKISKQIPKSFYSNPHLLTSL
;
A
#
# COMPACT_ATOMS: atom_id res chain seq x y z
N LEU A 1 6.36 -4.59 -12.58
CA LEU A 1 6.28 -3.69 -11.40
C LEU A 1 7.12 -4.24 -10.26
N ASP A 2 6.76 -5.40 -9.69
CA ASP A 2 7.47 -6.02 -8.56
C ASP A 2 9.00 -6.13 -8.74
N ALA A 3 9.47 -6.68 -9.87
CA ALA A 3 10.92 -6.80 -10.13
C ALA A 3 11.65 -5.44 -10.18
N LEU A 4 11.04 -4.42 -10.81
CA LEU A 4 11.62 -3.08 -10.91
C LEU A 4 11.69 -2.43 -9.52
N MET A 5 10.62 -2.54 -8.74
CA MET A 5 10.58 -2.02 -7.37
C MET A 5 11.60 -2.70 -6.47
N LYS A 6 11.78 -4.03 -6.57
CA LYS A 6 12.80 -4.77 -5.81
C LYS A 6 14.23 -4.38 -6.17
N CYS A 7 14.47 -3.95 -7.41
CA CYS A 7 15.75 -3.42 -7.85
C CYS A 7 15.93 -1.93 -7.54
N GLY A 8 14.94 -1.28 -6.92
CA GLY A 8 14.96 0.17 -6.64
C GLY A 8 14.70 1.05 -7.86
N ASP A 9 14.34 0.48 -9.00
CA ASP A 9 14.00 1.23 -10.21
C ASP A 9 12.54 1.69 -10.18
N VAL A 10 12.25 2.57 -9.22
CA VAL A 10 10.91 3.08 -8.95
C VAL A 10 10.38 3.89 -10.13
N ALA A 11 11.23 4.66 -10.80
CA ALA A 11 10.82 5.52 -11.91
C ALA A 11 10.26 4.73 -13.11
N HIS A 12 10.93 3.64 -13.51
CA HIS A 12 10.40 2.80 -14.58
C HIS A 12 9.15 2.02 -14.14
N ALA A 13 9.08 1.60 -12.88
CA ALA A 13 7.87 0.98 -12.35
C ALA A 13 6.67 1.93 -12.42
N GLU A 14 6.84 3.19 -11.99
CA GLU A 14 5.85 4.26 -12.09
C GLU A 14 5.42 4.49 -13.54
N ALA A 15 6.38 4.65 -14.45
CA ALA A 15 6.09 4.87 -15.87
C ALA A 15 5.23 3.74 -16.47
N LEU A 16 5.59 2.49 -16.20
CA LEU A 16 4.81 1.34 -16.67
C LEU A 16 3.43 1.30 -16.02
N PHE A 17 3.33 1.51 -14.72
CA PHE A 17 2.06 1.48 -14.00
C PHE A 17 1.11 2.57 -14.52
N TYR A 18 1.56 3.82 -14.59
CA TYR A 18 0.73 4.93 -15.02
C TYR A 18 0.39 4.88 -16.51
N SER A 19 1.27 4.34 -17.36
CA SER A 19 0.97 4.13 -18.79
C SER A 19 -0.06 3.01 -19.04
N SER A 20 -0.31 2.12 -18.08
CA SER A 20 -1.31 1.06 -18.22
C SER A 20 -2.72 1.64 -18.24
N LYS A 21 -3.48 1.32 -19.28
CA LYS A 21 -4.89 1.74 -19.45
C LYS A 21 -5.82 1.11 -18.43
N GLU A 22 -5.57 -0.15 -18.08
CA GLU A 22 -6.32 -0.89 -17.07
C GLU A 22 -5.37 -1.28 -15.95
N LYS A 23 -5.70 -0.85 -14.73
CA LYS A 23 -4.96 -1.19 -13.52
C LYS A 23 -5.86 -2.10 -12.69
N VAL A 24 -5.36 -3.28 -12.36
CA VAL A 24 -6.06 -4.24 -11.50
C VAL A 24 -5.63 -4.05 -10.06
N LEU A 25 -6.47 -4.46 -9.10
CA LEU A 25 -6.22 -4.33 -7.66
C LEU A 25 -4.82 -4.85 -7.26
N SER A 26 -4.40 -6.00 -7.78
CA SER A 26 -3.06 -6.55 -7.50
C SER A 26 -1.90 -5.69 -7.99
N SER A 27 -2.09 -4.87 -9.03
CA SER A 27 -1.06 -3.96 -9.54
C SER A 27 -0.85 -2.75 -8.63
N PHE A 28 -1.92 -2.25 -7.99
CA PHE A 28 -1.82 -1.23 -6.94
C PHE A 28 -1.07 -1.78 -5.72
N GLY A 29 -1.43 -2.98 -5.27
CA GLY A 29 -0.74 -3.64 -4.16
C GLY A 29 0.76 -3.84 -4.42
N ALA A 30 1.13 -4.23 -5.65
CA ALA A 30 2.55 -4.35 -6.04
C ALA A 30 3.29 -3.00 -6.00
N MET A 31 2.67 -1.91 -6.46
CA MET A 31 3.26 -0.57 -6.41
C MET A 31 3.36 -0.05 -4.98
N MET A 32 2.29 -0.16 -4.20
CA MET A 32 2.26 0.23 -2.79
C MET A 32 3.34 -0.51 -1.99
N LYS A 33 3.44 -1.83 -2.15
CA LYS A 33 4.49 -2.62 -1.50
C LYS A 33 5.88 -2.13 -1.92
N GLY A 34 6.08 -1.90 -3.21
CA GLY A 34 7.34 -1.36 -3.72
C GLY A 34 7.70 0.00 -3.09
N TYR A 35 6.74 0.90 -2.92
CA TYR A 35 6.98 2.19 -2.26
C TYR A 35 7.35 2.00 -0.79
N VAL A 36 6.66 1.13 -0.06
CA VAL A 36 6.98 0.78 1.34
C VAL A 36 8.40 0.20 1.45
N ASP A 37 8.75 -0.75 0.58
CA ASP A 37 10.07 -1.40 0.58
C ASP A 37 11.20 -0.41 0.23
N ASN A 38 10.90 0.61 -0.58
CA ASN A 38 11.86 1.64 -1.01
C ASN A 38 11.85 2.90 -0.10
N ASN A 39 11.24 2.85 1.08
CA ASN A 39 11.13 3.98 2.03
C ASN A 39 10.47 5.23 1.42
N LEU A 40 9.41 5.03 0.63
CA LEU A 40 8.58 6.08 0.04
C LEU A 40 7.13 6.01 0.56
N PRO A 41 6.91 6.04 1.88
CA PRO A 41 5.59 5.77 2.46
C PRO A 41 4.53 6.81 2.08
N GLU A 42 4.91 8.07 1.80
CA GLU A 42 3.98 9.09 1.31
C GLU A 42 3.34 8.67 -0.02
N LYS A 43 4.16 8.19 -0.97
CA LYS A 43 3.67 7.71 -2.27
C LYS A 43 2.77 6.48 -2.13
N ALA A 44 3.07 5.60 -1.18
CA ALA A 44 2.21 4.46 -0.89
C ALA A 44 0.83 4.89 -0.36
N ILE A 45 0.78 5.89 0.52
CA ILE A 45 -0.47 6.45 1.05
C ILE A 45 -1.26 7.16 -0.04
N ASP A 46 -0.59 7.97 -0.87
CA ASP A 46 -1.23 8.66 -1.98
C ASP A 46 -1.86 7.64 -2.94
N LEU A 47 -1.11 6.59 -3.29
CA LEU A 47 -1.62 5.53 -4.16
C LEU A 47 -2.77 4.74 -3.52
N PHE A 48 -2.76 4.51 -2.21
CA PHE A 48 -3.89 3.88 -1.51
C PHE A 48 -5.21 4.65 -1.71
N ASN A 49 -5.14 5.99 -1.71
CA ASN A 49 -6.32 6.83 -1.91
C ASN A 49 -6.89 6.73 -3.33
N GLU A 50 -6.13 6.23 -4.30
CA GLU A 50 -6.59 5.96 -5.67
C GLU A 50 -7.24 4.56 -5.81
N VAL A 51 -7.11 3.68 -4.82
CA VAL A 51 -7.63 2.32 -4.89
C VAL A 51 -9.14 2.32 -4.63
N GLU A 52 -9.92 1.96 -5.64
CA GLU A 52 -11.35 1.68 -5.46
C GLU A 52 -11.54 0.32 -4.79
N ASN A 53 -12.24 0.31 -3.64
CA ASN A 53 -12.52 -0.89 -2.83
C ASN A 53 -11.23 -1.65 -2.43
N PRO A 54 -10.36 -1.03 -1.61
CA PRO A 54 -9.13 -1.68 -1.16
C PRO A 54 -9.43 -2.96 -0.40
N ASP A 55 -8.68 -4.01 -0.71
CA ASP A 55 -8.72 -5.26 0.04
C ASP A 55 -7.81 -5.19 1.28
N ASP A 56 -7.73 -6.32 1.97
CA ASP A 56 -6.97 -6.42 3.20
C ASP A 56 -5.45 -6.17 2.99
N VAL A 57 -4.91 -6.51 1.81
CA VAL A 57 -3.50 -6.32 1.48
C VAL A 57 -3.19 -4.82 1.36
N HIS A 58 -4.04 -4.05 0.68
CA HIS A 58 -3.86 -2.61 0.54
C HIS A 58 -3.91 -1.90 1.90
N THR A 59 -4.84 -2.33 2.75
CA THR A 59 -4.99 -1.77 4.11
C THR A 59 -3.78 -2.06 4.99
N LEU A 60 -3.21 -3.27 4.89
CA LEU A 60 -1.97 -3.61 5.57
C LEU A 60 -0.80 -2.72 5.09
N LEU A 61 -0.65 -2.57 3.78
CA LEU A 61 0.41 -1.73 3.20
C LEU A 61 0.27 -0.26 3.59
N LEU A 62 -0.96 0.25 3.70
CA LEU A 62 -1.22 1.57 4.26
C LEU A 62 -0.73 1.68 5.70
N PHE A 63 -1.02 0.70 6.55
CA PHE A 63 -0.58 0.72 7.95
C PHE A 63 0.94 0.67 8.07
N ASN A 64 1.61 -0.13 7.25
CA ASN A 64 3.08 -0.16 7.18
C ASN A 64 3.64 1.20 6.78
N SER A 65 3.05 1.85 5.77
CA SER A 65 3.43 3.19 5.32
C SER A 65 3.27 4.23 6.45
N CYS A 66 2.13 4.21 7.14
CA CYS A 66 1.88 5.09 8.27
C CYS A 66 2.87 4.88 9.43
N ALA A 67 3.24 3.63 9.71
CA ALA A 67 4.22 3.29 10.74
C ALA A 67 5.64 3.80 10.39
N GLN A 68 5.99 3.83 9.10
CA GLN A 68 7.25 4.41 8.63
C GLN A 68 7.28 5.94 8.79
N LEU A 69 6.17 6.63 8.48
CA LEU A 69 6.08 8.10 8.58
C LEU A 69 6.09 8.65 10.00
N LYS A 70 5.43 7.95 10.94
CA LYS A 70 5.30 8.37 12.35
C LYS A 70 4.72 9.79 12.53
N THR A 71 3.89 10.25 11.59
CA THR A 71 3.22 11.56 11.67
C THR A 71 1.83 11.46 12.30
N LYS A 72 1.28 12.59 12.75
CA LYS A 72 -0.05 12.64 13.33
C LYS A 72 -1.13 12.35 12.27
N GLU A 73 -0.90 12.83 11.06
CA GLU A 73 -1.75 12.66 9.89
C GLU A 73 -1.87 11.17 9.54
N ALA A 74 -0.73 10.45 9.52
CA ALA A 74 -0.70 9.01 9.32
C ALA A 74 -1.47 8.26 10.43
N LEU A 75 -1.31 8.68 11.69
CA LEU A 75 -2.04 8.08 12.81
C LEU A 75 -3.56 8.31 12.70
N ASP A 76 -3.98 9.50 12.32
CA ASP A 76 -5.40 9.83 12.18
C ASP A 76 -6.03 9.09 10.99
N LEU A 77 -5.26 8.86 9.91
CA LEU A 77 -5.66 7.99 8.81
C LEU A 77 -5.85 6.53 9.27
N VAL A 78 -4.89 5.97 10.02
CA VAL A 78 -5.00 4.62 10.59
C VAL A 78 -6.26 4.49 11.45
N LYS A 79 -6.53 5.45 12.33
CA LYS A 79 -7.74 5.47 13.17
C LYS A 79 -9.03 5.56 12.37
N LYS A 80 -9.02 6.28 11.25
CA LYS A 80 -10.19 6.39 10.36
C LYS A 80 -10.48 5.05 9.71
N ILE A 81 -9.46 4.43 9.10
CA ILE A 81 -9.59 3.17 8.37
C ILE A 81 -9.89 2.02 9.33
N SER A 82 -9.24 1.92 10.49
CA SER A 82 -9.45 0.83 11.44
C SER A 82 -10.88 0.70 11.97
N LYS A 83 -11.65 1.79 11.97
CA LYS A 83 -13.08 1.78 12.31
C LYS A 83 -13.97 1.14 11.24
N GLN A 84 -13.49 1.08 10.00
CA GLN A 84 -14.23 0.56 8.85
C GLN A 84 -13.85 -0.89 8.53
N ILE A 85 -12.73 -1.38 9.10
CA ILE A 85 -12.24 -2.74 8.88
C ILE A 85 -13.14 -3.76 9.61
N PRO A 86 -13.63 -4.82 8.92
CA PRO A 86 -14.31 -5.93 9.56
C PRO A 86 -13.40 -6.70 10.53
N LYS A 87 -13.96 -7.24 11.61
CA LYS A 87 -13.19 -8.05 12.59
C LYS A 87 -12.44 -9.25 11.98
N SER A 88 -12.92 -9.76 10.84
CA SER A 88 -12.29 -10.86 10.10
C SER A 88 -10.89 -10.53 9.60
N PHE A 89 -10.59 -9.26 9.33
CA PHE A 89 -9.26 -8.79 8.90
C PHE A 89 -8.17 -9.17 9.91
N TYR A 90 -8.40 -8.88 11.20
CA TYR A 90 -7.46 -9.18 12.29
C TYR A 90 -7.28 -10.68 12.54
N SER A 91 -8.11 -11.51 11.92
CA SER A 91 -8.10 -12.96 12.06
C SER A 91 -7.42 -13.66 10.88
N ASN A 92 -6.91 -12.91 9.88
CA ASN A 92 -6.27 -13.48 8.69
C ASN A 92 -4.74 -13.65 8.91
N PRO A 93 -4.26 -14.88 9.18
CA PRO A 93 -2.87 -15.14 9.52
C PRO A 93 -1.89 -14.88 8.35
N HIS A 94 -2.36 -14.92 7.10
CA HIS A 94 -1.51 -14.67 5.93
C HIS A 94 -1.11 -13.19 5.78
N LEU A 95 -1.88 -12.28 6.35
CA LEU A 95 -1.55 -10.85 6.36
C LEU A 95 -0.54 -10.50 7.46
N LEU A 96 -0.54 -11.26 8.56
CA LEU A 96 0.38 -11.06 9.68
C LEU A 96 1.82 -11.46 9.36
N THR A 97 2.04 -12.42 8.47
CA THR A 97 3.40 -12.84 8.06
C THR A 97 4.15 -11.82 7.19
N SER A 98 3.47 -10.74 6.82
CA SER A 98 4.00 -9.61 6.04
C SER A 98 4.20 -8.32 6.84
N LEU A 99 4.00 -8.38 8.17
CA LEU A 99 4.43 -7.38 9.17
C LEU A 99 5.85 -7.69 9.64
#